data_AF-A0A946XKV7-F1
#
_entry.id   AF-A0A946XKV7-F1
#
_cell.length_a   1.000
_cell.length_b   1.000
_cell.length_c   1.000
_cell.angle_alpha   90.00
_cell.angle_beta   90.00
_cell.angle_gamma   90.00
#
_symmetry.space_group_name_H-M   'P 1'
#
loop_
_entity.id
_entity.type
_entity.pdbx_description
1 polymer ?
#
loop_
_entity_poly.entity_id
_entity_poly.type
_entity_poly.pdbx_seq_one_letter_code
_entity_poly.pdbx_strand_id
1 'polypeptide(L)'
;GQALKNPPQIFRVNWFRKDKDGGFAWPGFGENMRVLNWIVDRVNGKEDAAESPFGYMPSYQDINWNGLDDFAAETFNEIMDIDREAGKREVEELKGYFEIFEDRLPEEMEVQRQAFAERLDAAPEVWRISG
;
A
#
# COMPACT_ATOMS: atom_id res chain seq x y z
N GLY A 1 -13.81 -11.69 9.15
CA GLY A 1 -15.15 -11.16 8.86
C GLY A 1 -15.95 -11.01 10.14
N GLN A 2 -17.20 -10.54 10.05
CA GLN A 2 -18.03 -10.15 11.20
C GLN A 2 -18.15 -11.22 12.31
N ALA A 3 -18.01 -12.51 11.99
CA ALA A 3 -18.08 -13.60 12.96
C ALA A 3 -16.79 -13.84 13.77
N LEU A 4 -15.66 -13.22 13.40
CA LEU A 4 -14.37 -13.42 14.08
C LEU A 4 -14.19 -12.40 15.20
N LYS A 5 -13.88 -12.88 16.42
CA LYS A 5 -13.53 -12.00 17.55
C LYS A 5 -12.24 -11.22 17.32
N ASN A 6 -11.24 -11.87 16.69
CA ASN A 6 -9.94 -11.30 16.39
C ASN A 6 -9.59 -11.61 14.92
N PRO A 7 -10.12 -10.84 13.95
CA PRO A 7 -9.77 -11.04 12.55
C PRO A 7 -8.28 -10.72 12.31
N PRO A 8 -7.60 -11.46 11.41
CA PRO A 8 -6.23 -11.12 11.04
C PRO A 8 -6.18 -9.77 10.33
N GLN A 9 -5.08 -9.04 10.52
CA GLN A 9 -4.80 -7.84 9.74
C GLN A 9 -4.50 -8.24 8.28
N ILE A 10 -4.92 -7.40 7.32
CA ILE A 10 -4.76 -7.64 5.88
C ILE A 10 -3.74 -6.63 5.35
N PHE A 11 -2.78 -7.12 4.57
CA PHE A 11 -1.74 -6.31 3.95
C PHE A 11 -1.76 -6.49 2.44
N ARG A 12 -1.59 -5.38 1.71
CA ARG A 12 -1.34 -5.36 0.26
C ARG A 12 0.14 -5.10 0.04
N VAL A 13 0.77 -5.89 -0.82
CA VAL A 13 2.19 -5.75 -1.19
C VAL A 13 2.34 -5.66 -2.70
N ASN A 14 3.33 -4.92 -3.16
CA ASN A 14 3.69 -4.85 -4.58
C ASN A 14 5.22 -4.96 -4.74
N TRP A 15 5.70 -6.16 -5.05
CA TRP A 15 7.14 -6.41 -5.28
C TRP A 15 7.62 -5.99 -6.66
N PHE A 16 6.71 -5.55 -7.54
CA PHE A 16 6.95 -5.43 -8.97
C PHE A 16 6.84 -3.99 -9.47
N ARG A 17 6.89 -3.01 -8.56
CA ARG A 17 6.90 -1.59 -8.94
C ARG A 17 8.12 -1.32 -9.80
N LYS A 18 7.91 -0.61 -10.91
CA LYS A 18 8.98 -0.25 -11.84
C LYS A 18 9.53 1.13 -11.54
N ASP A 19 10.82 1.31 -11.79
CA ASP A 19 11.46 2.62 -11.81
C ASP A 19 11.20 3.35 -13.14
N LYS A 20 11.74 4.57 -13.25
CA LYS A 20 11.65 5.42 -14.44
C LYS A 20 12.33 4.82 -15.69
N ASP A 21 13.29 3.92 -15.50
CA ASP A 21 14.03 3.27 -16.56
C ASP A 21 13.38 1.92 -16.97
N GLY A 22 12.26 1.57 -16.32
CA GLY A 22 11.48 0.36 -16.57
C GLY A 22 12.03 -0.89 -15.85
N GLY A 23 13.06 -0.73 -15.03
CA GLY A 23 13.62 -1.77 -14.15
C GLY A 23 12.73 -2.02 -12.94
N PHE A 24 12.99 -3.10 -12.20
CA PHE A 24 12.33 -3.34 -10.91
C PHE A 24 12.96 -2.44 -9.86
N ALA A 25 12.14 -1.60 -9.22
CA ALA A 25 12.61 -0.67 -8.21
C ALA A 25 12.92 -1.38 -6.88
N TRP A 26 12.28 -2.52 -6.61
CA TRP A 26 12.54 -3.36 -5.45
C TRP A 26 13.35 -4.62 -5.85
N PRO A 27 14.42 -5.00 -5.13
CA PRO A 27 15.28 -6.14 -5.48
C PRO A 27 14.55 -7.49 -5.43
N GLY A 28 13.49 -7.62 -4.62
CA GLY A 28 12.66 -8.82 -4.58
C GLY A 28 13.32 -10.04 -3.93
N PHE A 29 12.79 -11.23 -4.23
CA PHE A 29 13.29 -12.52 -3.74
C PHE A 29 13.46 -12.58 -2.21
N GLY A 30 14.69 -12.83 -1.73
CA GLY A 30 15.02 -12.90 -0.31
C GLY A 30 14.80 -11.57 0.42
N GLU A 31 14.94 -10.43 -0.28
CA GLU A 31 14.77 -9.11 0.31
C GLU A 31 13.32 -8.84 0.74
N ASN A 32 12.34 -9.55 0.16
CA ASN A 32 10.94 -9.50 0.59
C ASN A 32 10.76 -9.83 2.08
N MET A 33 11.69 -10.60 2.68
CA MET A 33 11.68 -10.89 4.12
C MET A 33 11.74 -9.64 4.98
N ARG A 34 12.32 -8.53 4.50
CA ARG A 34 12.37 -7.25 5.23
C ARG A 34 10.96 -6.68 5.44
N VAL A 35 10.15 -6.71 4.38
CA VAL A 35 8.75 -6.24 4.45
C VAL A 35 7.87 -7.23 5.21
N LEU A 36 8.11 -8.55 5.09
CA LEU A 36 7.41 -9.54 5.92
C LEU A 36 7.75 -9.39 7.41
N ASN A 37 8.99 -9.04 7.75
CA ASN A 37 9.37 -8.74 9.13
C ASN A 37 8.60 -7.52 9.65
N TRP A 38 8.54 -6.43 8.88
CA TRP A 38 7.73 -5.26 9.24
C TRP A 38 6.26 -5.61 9.46
N ILE A 39 5.66 -6.46 8.60
CA ILE A 39 4.28 -6.95 8.79
C ILE A 39 4.12 -7.68 10.13
N VAL A 40 5.08 -8.55 10.49
CA VAL A 40 5.05 -9.27 11.78
C VAL A 40 5.14 -8.28 12.95
N ASP A 41 5.99 -7.27 12.85
CA ASP A 41 6.14 -6.26 13.89
C ASP A 41 4.90 -5.37 14.02
N ARG A 42 4.24 -5.01 12.90
CA ARG A 42 2.94 -4.31 12.87
C ARG A 42 1.82 -5.11 13.53
N VAL A 43 1.76 -6.41 13.27
CA VAL A 43 0.78 -7.30 13.92
C VAL A 43 1.00 -7.36 15.43
N ASN A 44 2.25 -7.23 15.89
CA ASN A 44 2.61 -7.22 17.31
C ASN A 44 2.61 -5.81 17.94
N GLY A 45 2.25 -4.76 17.20
CA GLY A 45 2.22 -3.38 17.70
C GLY A 45 3.59 -2.79 18.03
N LYS A 46 4.65 -3.22 17.32
CA LYS A 46 6.05 -2.83 17.62
C LYS A 46 6.64 -1.79 16.67
N GLU A 47 6.00 -1.54 15.53
CA GLU A 47 6.50 -0.63 14.50
C GLU A 47 5.46 0.42 14.16
N ASP A 48 5.94 1.63 13.86
CA ASP A 48 5.13 2.74 13.38
C ASP A 48 4.73 2.55 11.91
N ALA A 49 3.86 3.43 11.42
CA ALA A 49 3.47 3.48 10.02
C ALA A 49 2.93 4.87 9.69
N ALA A 50 3.22 5.35 8.47
CA ALA A 50 2.65 6.58 7.96
C ALA A 50 1.23 6.33 7.44
N GLU A 51 0.28 7.19 7.81
CA GLU A 51 -1.07 7.18 7.24
C GLU A 51 -1.04 7.74 5.81
N SER A 52 -1.57 6.97 4.85
CA SER A 52 -1.63 7.30 3.43
C SER A 52 -3.04 7.08 2.87
N PRO A 53 -3.34 7.56 1.66
CA PRO A 53 -4.59 7.26 0.97
C PRO A 53 -4.87 5.75 0.80
N PHE A 54 -3.82 4.92 0.73
CA PHE A 54 -3.92 3.46 0.65
C PHE A 54 -3.96 2.75 2.02
N GLY A 55 -3.95 3.50 3.11
CA GLY A 55 -3.89 2.97 4.48
C GLY A 55 -2.51 3.20 5.12
N TYR A 56 -2.08 2.30 5.98
CA TYR A 56 -0.81 2.46 6.70
C TYR A 56 0.35 1.88 5.89
N MET A 57 1.41 2.66 5.70
CA MET A 57 2.60 2.30 4.92
C MET A 57 3.89 2.45 5.73
N PRO A 58 4.91 1.61 5.51
CA PRO A 58 6.20 1.74 6.19
C PRO A 58 6.96 2.98 5.68
N SER A 59 7.58 3.69 6.60
CA SER A 59 8.66 4.64 6.31
C SER A 59 9.97 3.89 6.01
N TYR A 60 10.98 4.59 5.49
CA TYR A 60 12.30 3.99 5.30
C TYR A 60 12.89 3.48 6.61
N GLN A 61 12.65 4.16 7.73
CA GLN A 61 13.24 3.80 9.02
C GLN A 61 12.63 2.53 9.61
N ASP A 62 11.41 2.16 9.19
CA ASP A 62 10.68 0.99 9.70
C ASP A 62 11.17 -0.31 9.04
N ILE A 63 12.04 -0.23 8.03
CA ILE A 63 12.57 -1.39 7.30
C ILE A 63 13.99 -1.69 7.78
N ASN A 64 14.26 -2.97 8.06
CA ASN A 64 15.61 -3.41 8.38
C ASN A 64 16.47 -3.42 7.10
N TRP A 65 17.47 -2.55 7.02
CA TRP A 65 18.38 -2.43 5.87
C TRP A 65 19.71 -3.16 6.04
N ASN A 66 19.95 -3.78 7.19
CA ASN A 66 21.23 -4.44 7.46
C ASN A 66 21.56 -5.46 6.35
N GLY A 67 22.75 -5.34 5.75
CA GLY A 67 23.20 -6.18 4.64
C GLY A 67 22.66 -5.80 3.25
N LEU A 68 21.98 -4.65 3.14
CA LEU A 68 21.55 -4.03 1.88
C LEU A 68 21.81 -2.51 1.95
N ASP A 69 23.06 -2.16 2.28
CA ASP A 69 23.46 -0.79 2.62
C ASP A 69 23.44 0.17 1.42
N ASP A 70 23.47 -0.36 0.19
CA ASP A 70 23.44 0.43 -1.04
C ASP A 70 22.02 0.83 -1.50
N PHE A 71 20.97 0.40 -0.77
CA PHE A 71 19.59 0.74 -1.13
C PHE A 71 19.19 2.12 -0.58
N ALA A 72 19.22 3.12 -1.45
CA ALA A 72 18.98 4.51 -1.09
C ALA A 72 17.55 4.77 -0.56
N ALA A 73 17.45 5.65 0.44
CA ALA A 73 16.18 6.08 1.03
C ALA A 73 15.30 6.81 0.01
N GLU A 74 15.92 7.58 -0.87
CA GLU A 74 15.25 8.28 -1.97
C GLU A 74 14.53 7.29 -2.89
N THR A 75 15.21 6.20 -3.28
CA THR A 75 14.63 5.14 -4.09
C THR A 75 13.45 4.47 -3.39
N PHE A 76 13.58 4.17 -2.09
CA PHE A 76 12.46 3.63 -1.31
C PHE A 76 11.26 4.58 -1.28
N ASN A 77 11.50 5.86 -1.03
CA ASN A 77 10.44 6.87 -0.94
C ASN A 77 9.72 7.03 -2.29
N GLU A 78 10.46 7.05 -3.41
CA GLU A 78 9.87 7.06 -4.76
C GLU A 78 8.99 5.81 -5.03
N ILE A 79 9.38 4.65 -4.51
CA ILE A 79 8.59 3.40 -4.55
C ILE A 79 7.33 3.49 -3.70
N MET A 80 7.27 4.38 -2.71
CA MET A 80 6.12 4.56 -1.82
C MET A 80 5.20 5.72 -2.22
N ASP A 81 5.62 6.58 -3.16
CA ASP A 81 4.81 7.68 -3.67
C ASP A 81 3.45 7.19 -4.21
N ILE A 82 2.40 7.98 -4.00
CA ILE A 82 1.05 7.72 -4.51
C ILE A 82 0.63 8.88 -5.40
N ASP A 83 0.47 8.59 -6.69
CA ASP A 83 -0.09 9.53 -7.65
C ASP A 83 -1.62 9.54 -7.54
N ARG A 84 -2.19 10.70 -7.20
CA ARG A 84 -3.63 10.84 -6.94
C ARG A 84 -4.46 10.49 -8.17
N GLU A 85 -4.05 10.92 -9.36
CA GLU A 85 -4.83 10.70 -10.58
C GLU A 85 -4.75 9.23 -11.04
N ALA A 86 -3.62 8.55 -10.83
CA ALA A 86 -3.50 7.11 -10.98
C ALA A 86 -4.42 6.36 -10.00
N GLY A 87 -4.44 6.76 -8.72
CA GLY A 87 -5.35 6.19 -7.73
C GLY A 87 -6.83 6.40 -8.09
N LYS A 88 -7.19 7.58 -8.60
CA LYS A 88 -8.56 7.87 -9.09
C LYS A 88 -8.95 6.99 -10.28
N ARG A 89 -8.02 6.70 -11.18
CA ARG A 89 -8.26 5.72 -12.26
C ARG A 89 -8.51 4.33 -11.70
N GLU A 90 -7.74 3.88 -10.71
CA GLU A 90 -7.98 2.58 -10.03
C GLU A 90 -9.38 2.54 -9.38
N VAL A 91 -9.83 3.64 -8.75
CA VAL A 91 -11.18 3.75 -8.17
C VAL A 91 -12.29 3.58 -9.22
N GLU A 92 -12.12 4.15 -10.42
CA GLU A 92 -13.09 4.02 -11.50
C GLU A 92 -13.03 2.64 -12.18
N GLU A 93 -11.84 2.06 -12.33
CA GLU A 93 -11.67 0.69 -12.82
C GLU A 93 -12.33 -0.33 -11.88
N LEU A 94 -12.19 -0.15 -10.56
CA LEU A 94 -12.86 -0.97 -9.56
C LEU A 94 -14.37 -0.90 -9.68
N LYS A 95 -14.93 0.28 -9.98
CA LYS A 95 -16.37 0.43 -10.21
C LYS A 95 -16.83 -0.43 -11.39
N GLY A 96 -16.16 -0.33 -12.53
CA GLY A 96 -16.47 -1.17 -13.70
C GLY A 96 -16.28 -2.67 -13.43
N TYR A 97 -15.29 -3.05 -12.61
CA TYR A 97 -15.10 -4.43 -12.19
C TYR A 97 -16.22 -4.93 -11.26
N PHE A 98 -16.70 -4.08 -10.36
CA PHE A 98 -17.78 -4.39 -9.41
C PHE A 98 -19.12 -4.63 -10.11
N GLU A 99 -19.39 -3.94 -11.22
CA GLU A 99 -20.60 -4.13 -12.02
C GLU A 99 -20.79 -5.57 -12.52
N ILE A 100 -19.70 -6.33 -12.72
CA ILE A 100 -19.72 -7.74 -13.14
C ILE A 100 -20.48 -8.63 -12.13
N PHE A 101 -20.51 -8.24 -10.87
CA PHE A 101 -21.12 -9.03 -9.80
C PHE A 101 -22.61 -8.75 -9.60
N GLU A 102 -23.14 -7.70 -10.24
CA GLU A 102 -24.54 -7.29 -10.19
C GLU A 102 -25.06 -7.21 -8.73
N ASP A 103 -26.19 -7.86 -8.43
CA ASP A 103 -26.85 -7.89 -7.13
C ASP A 103 -26.12 -8.71 -6.06
N ARG A 104 -25.04 -9.43 -6.44
CA ARG A 104 -24.26 -10.28 -5.53
C ARG A 104 -23.08 -9.57 -4.88
N LEU A 105 -22.78 -8.34 -5.29
CA LEU A 105 -21.72 -7.55 -4.68
C LEU A 105 -22.15 -7.13 -3.27
N PRO A 106 -21.35 -7.43 -2.21
CA PRO A 106 -21.62 -6.89 -0.88
C PRO A 106 -21.56 -5.36 -0.89
N GLU A 107 -22.53 -4.69 -0.27
CA GLU A 107 -22.61 -3.23 -0.21
C GLU A 107 -21.35 -2.61 0.39
N GLU A 108 -20.71 -3.31 1.34
CA GLU A 108 -19.47 -2.86 1.97
C GLU A 108 -18.33 -2.66 0.98
N MET A 109 -18.32 -3.36 -0.16
CA MET A 109 -17.30 -3.18 -1.20
C MET A 109 -17.39 -1.79 -1.84
N GLU A 110 -18.61 -1.33 -2.15
CA GLU A 110 -18.83 -0.01 -2.74
C GLU A 110 -18.55 1.09 -1.71
N VAL A 111 -18.92 0.87 -0.45
CA VAL A 111 -18.57 1.79 0.65
C VAL A 111 -17.05 1.95 0.78
N GLN A 112 -16.28 0.86 0.72
CA GLN A 112 -14.82 0.94 0.76
C GLN A 112 -14.21 1.64 -0.46
N ARG A 113 -14.77 1.42 -1.66
CA ARG A 113 -14.34 2.10 -2.89
C ARG A 113 -14.57 3.61 -2.82
N GLN A 114 -15.72 4.04 -2.33
CA GLN A 114 -16.04 5.47 -2.13
C GLN A 114 -15.15 6.10 -1.08
N ALA A 115 -14.95 5.44 0.07
CA ALA A 115 -14.02 5.93 1.09
C ALA A 115 -12.58 6.03 0.57
N PHE A 116 -12.17 5.14 -0.33
CA PHE A 116 -10.86 5.24 -1.00
C PHE A 116 -10.78 6.46 -1.92
N ALA A 117 -11.85 6.75 -2.68
CA ALA A 117 -11.95 7.94 -3.51
C ALA A 117 -11.81 9.23 -2.67
N GLU A 118 -12.51 9.31 -1.54
CA GLU A 118 -12.45 10.46 -0.63
C GLU A 118 -11.05 10.71 -0.06
N ARG A 119 -10.35 9.64 0.34
CA ARG A 119 -8.96 9.74 0.81
C ARG A 119 -8.02 10.26 -0.28
N LEU A 120 -8.24 9.84 -1.54
CA LEU A 120 -7.47 10.35 -2.67
C LEU A 120 -7.80 11.81 -2.98
N ASP A 121 -9.07 12.22 -2.91
CA ASP A 121 -9.47 13.62 -3.12
C ASP A 121 -8.84 14.58 -2.11
N ALA A 122 -8.70 14.13 -0.86
CA ALA A 122 -8.04 14.89 0.20
C ALA A 122 -6.51 14.91 0.08
N ALA A 123 -5.92 14.06 -0.76
CA ALA A 123 -4.48 13.94 -0.92
C ALA A 123 -3.90 15.03 -1.86
N PRO A 124 -2.62 15.42 -1.68
CA PRO A 124 -1.90 16.20 -2.69
C PRO A 124 -1.81 15.42 -4.02
N GLU A 125 -1.42 16.11 -5.09
CA GLU A 125 -1.29 15.50 -6.43
C GLU A 125 -0.38 14.26 -6.43
N VAL A 126 0.75 14.35 -5.73
CA VAL A 126 1.59 13.21 -5.37
C VAL A 126 1.73 13.19 -3.85
N TRP A 127 1.13 12.18 -3.22
CA TRP A 127 1.36 11.92 -1.80
C TRP A 127 2.72 11.26 -1.65
N ARG A 128 3.50 11.76 -0.69
CA ARG A 128 4.83 11.26 -0.36
C ARG A 128 4.86 10.96 1.12
N ILE A 129 5.63 9.93 1.48
CA ILE A 129 5.98 9.70 2.87
C ILE A 129 6.73 10.94 3.36
N SER A 130 6.06 11.72 4.20
CA SER A 130 6.68 12.85 4.86
C SER A 130 7.38 12.26 6.08
N GLY A 131 8.71 12.33 6.08
CA GLY A 131 9.49 12.01 7.28
C GLY A 131 9.18 12.96 8.42
#